data_AF-A0A3B0XMW2-F1
#
_entry.id   AF-A0A3B0XMW2-F1
#
_cell.length_a   1.000
_cell.length_b   1.000
_cell.length_c   1.000
_cell.angle_alpha   90.00
_cell.angle_beta   90.00
_cell.angle_gamma   90.00
#
_symmetry.space_group_name_H-M   'P 1'
#
loop_
_entity.id
_entity.type
_entity.pdbx_description
1 polymer ?
#
loop_
_entity_poly.entity_id
_entity_poly.type
_entity_poly.pdbx_seq_one_letter_code
_entity_poly.pdbx_strand_id
1 'polypeptide(L)' 'MGQVTIYLEDEIENKMSTAAKSAHLSKSKWVAKLIHEKVANEWPQSVADFAGSWDNFPSIEDVRKNSGIDIKREKF' A
#
# COMPACT_ATOMS: atom_id res chain seq x y z
N MET A 1 8.14 11.48 25.43
CA MET A 1 7.84 11.40 23.98
C MET A 1 8.83 12.28 23.25
N GLY A 2 9.37 11.84 22.12
CA GLY A 2 10.29 12.66 21.31
C GLY A 2 9.53 13.75 20.55
N GLN A 3 10.10 14.96 20.50
CA GLN A 3 9.62 16.04 19.64
C GLN A 3 10.57 16.20 18.47
N VAL A 4 10.02 16.35 17.26
CA VAL A 4 10.79 16.57 16.05
C VAL A 4 10.31 17.86 15.40
N THR A 5 11.25 18.72 15.02
CA THR A 5 11.00 19.88 14.16
C THR A 5 11.62 19.60 12.79
N ILE A 6 10.82 19.69 11.73
CA ILE A 6 11.26 19.48 10.35
C ILE A 6 10.94 20.72 9.52
N TYR A 7 11.83 21.04 8.58
CA TYR A 7 11.57 22.03 7.55
C TYR A 7 10.87 21.35 6.38
N LEU A 8 9.81 21.99 5.88
CA LEU A 8 9.05 21.56 4.72
C LEU A 8 8.98 22.74 3.76
N GLU A 9 9.16 22.47 2.47
CA GLU A 9 8.85 23.44 1.43
C GLU A 9 7.34 23.69 1.41
N ASP A 10 6.92 24.90 1.03
CA ASP A 10 5.51 25.32 1.05
C ASP A 10 4.59 24.38 0.27
N GLU A 11 5.07 23.85 -0.86
CA GLU A 11 4.31 22.87 -1.66
C GLU A 11 4.05 21.57 -0.87
N ILE A 12 5.07 21.08 -0.16
CA ILE A 12 4.98 19.85 0.63
C ILE A 12 4.08 20.08 1.86
N GLU A 13 4.18 21.24 2.50
CA GLU A 13 3.31 21.59 3.62
C GLU A 13 1.83 21.65 3.21
N ASN A 14 1.54 22.19 2.02
CA ASN A 14 0.20 22.24 1.46
C ASN A 14 -0.36 20.84 1.15
N LYS A 15 0.46 19.96 0.57
CA LYS A 15 0.09 18.55 0.34
C LYS A 15 -0.19 17.82 1.65
N MET A 16 0.70 17.98 2.65
CA MET A 16 0.49 17.42 3.99
C MET A 16 -0.82 17.93 4.61
N SER A 17 -1.06 19.24 4.55
CA SER A 17 -2.26 19.85 5.14
C SER A 17 -3.54 19.32 4.50
N THR A 18 -3.54 19.14 3.18
CA THR A 18 -4.67 18.58 2.44
C THR A 18 -4.89 17.11 2.81
N ALA A 19 -3.83 16.30 2.79
CA ALA A 19 -3.92 14.88 3.13
C ALA A 19 -4.39 14.64 4.58
N ALA A 20 -3.87 15.42 5.54
CA ALA A 20 -4.29 15.34 6.93
C ALA A 20 -5.78 15.69 7.10
N LYS A 21 -6.26 16.74 6.41
CA LYS A 21 -7.68 17.11 6.40
C LYS A 21 -8.56 16.01 5.81
N SER A 22 -8.21 15.46 4.65
CA SER A 22 -8.96 14.37 4.02
C SER A 22 -9.03 13.12 4.91
N ALA A 23 -7.96 12.84 5.66
CA ALA A 23 -7.90 11.74 6.62
C ALA A 23 -8.59 12.06 7.97
N HIS A 24 -9.10 13.29 8.18
CA HIS A 24 -9.66 13.75 9.45
C HIS A 24 -8.67 13.63 10.64
N LEU A 25 -7.39 13.89 10.38
CA LEU A 25 -6.31 13.82 11.36
C LEU A 25 -5.62 15.18 11.52
N SER A 26 -5.02 15.42 12.68
CA SER A 26 -4.08 16.53 12.85
C SER A 26 -2.79 16.26 12.06
N LYS A 27 -2.05 17.31 11.67
CA LYS A 27 -0.76 17.20 10.96
C LYS A 27 0.20 16.24 11.67
N SER A 28 0.40 16.40 12.98
CA SER A 28 1.31 15.54 13.76
C SER A 28 0.86 14.08 13.81
N LYS A 29 -0.44 13.82 13.95
CA LYS A 29 -0.99 12.45 13.97
C LYS A 29 -0.89 11.80 12.58
N TRP A 30 -1.08 12.59 11.53
CA TRP A 30 -0.91 12.14 10.15
C TRP A 30 0.55 11.78 9.85
N VAL A 31 1.53 12.61 10.25
CA VAL A 31 2.96 12.31 10.10
C VAL A 31 3.37 11.07 10.92
N ALA A 32 2.92 10.96 12.16
CA ALA A 32 3.20 9.77 12.98
C ALA A 32 2.65 8.48 12.35
N LYS A 33 1.43 8.54 11.80
CA LYS A 33 0.82 7.44 11.05
C LYS A 33 1.65 7.09 9.81
N LEU A 34 2.09 8.09 9.04
CA LEU A 34 2.91 7.89 7.86
C LEU A 34 4.24 7.21 8.19
N ILE A 35 4.91 7.61 9.28
CA ILE A 35 6.14 6.96 9.75
C ILE A 35 5.85 5.50 10.10
N HIS A 36 4.79 5.23 10.86
CA HIS A 36 4.38 3.86 11.21
C HIS A 36 4.12 2.99 9.98
N GLU A 37 3.38 3.49 9.00
CA GLU A 37 3.11 2.80 7.74
C GLU A 37 4.39 2.57 6.92
N LYS A 38 5.34 3.51 6.96
CA LYS A 38 6.57 3.42 6.18
C LYS A 38 7.59 2.44 6.75
N VAL A 39 7.58 2.22 8.07
CA VAL A 39 8.43 1.24 8.76
C VAL A 39 7.75 -0.12 8.94
N ALA A 40 6.47 -0.23 8.61
CA ALA A 40 5.76 -1.50 8.64
C ALA A 40 6.40 -2.48 7.64
N ASN A 41 6.74 -3.67 8.12
CA ASN A 41 7.28 -4.77 7.30
C ASN A 41 6.20 -5.76 6.86
N GLU A 42 4.94 -5.45 7.17
CA GLU A 42 3.79 -6.32 6.92
C GLU A 42 2.77 -5.57 6.06
N TRP A 43 1.98 -6.33 5.31
CA TRP A 43 0.88 -5.76 4.53
C TRP A 43 -0.14 -5.10 5.46
N PRO A 44 -0.75 -3.97 5.08
CA PRO A 44 -1.87 -3.41 5.82
C PRO A 44 -2.96 -4.47 5.99
N GLN A 45 -3.60 -4.50 7.17
CA GLN A 45 -4.62 -5.49 7.47
C GLN A 45 -5.74 -5.49 6.42
N SER A 46 -6.13 -4.32 5.91
CA SER A 46 -7.10 -4.22 4.82
C SER A 46 -6.71 -5.04 3.60
N VAL A 47 -5.43 -5.06 3.20
CA VAL A 47 -4.93 -5.84 2.07
C VAL A 47 -4.94 -7.34 2.40
N ALA A 48 -4.57 -7.70 3.63
CA ALA A 48 -4.62 -9.09 4.08
C ALA A 48 -6.08 -9.62 4.10
N ASP A 49 -7.03 -8.80 4.54
CA ASP A 49 -8.45 -9.13 4.61
C ASP A 49 -9.09 -9.30 3.21
N PHE A 50 -8.52 -8.67 2.18
CA PHE A 50 -8.94 -8.87 0.79
C PHE A 50 -8.58 -10.27 0.25
N ALA A 51 -7.60 -10.96 0.84
CA ALA A 51 -7.22 -12.30 0.41
C ALA A 51 -8.36 -13.28 0.70
N GLY A 52 -9.01 -13.78 -0.36
CA GLY A 52 -10.14 -14.70 -0.25
C GLY A 52 -11.51 -14.01 -0.11
N SER A 53 -11.59 -12.68 -0.20
CA SER A 53 -12.87 -11.95 -0.19
C SER A 53 -13.60 -11.98 -1.54
N TRP A 54 -13.05 -12.66 -2.55
CA TRP A 54 -13.67 -12.76 -3.87
C TRP A 54 -14.69 -13.89 -3.90
N ASP A 55 -15.98 -13.53 -4.01
CA ASP A 55 -17.11 -14.47 -4.02
C ASP A 55 -17.04 -15.53 -5.14
N ASN A 56 -16.46 -15.18 -6.28
CA ASN A 56 -16.49 -16.01 -7.49
C ASN A 56 -15.11 -16.14 -8.15
N PHE A 57 -14.09 -16.46 -7.34
CA PHE A 57 -12.75 -16.69 -7.87
C PHE A 57 -12.67 -18.06 -8.59
N PRO A 58 -12.13 -18.13 -9.82
CA PRO A 58 -12.03 -19.37 -10.57
C PRO A 58 -11.19 -20.41 -9.82
N SER A 59 -11.53 -21.70 -10.00
CA SER A 59 -10.72 -22.77 -9.43
C SER A 59 -9.32 -22.77 -10.05
N ILE A 60 -8.35 -23.39 -9.36
CA ILE A 60 -7.00 -23.51 -9.91
C ILE A 60 -6.97 -24.28 -11.24
N GLU A 61 -7.93 -25.19 -11.44
CA GLU A 61 -8.10 -25.94 -12.68
C GLU A 61 -8.63 -25.04 -13.80
N ASP A 62 -9.60 -24.16 -13.52
CA ASP A 62 -10.13 -23.18 -14.46
C ASP A 62 -9.06 -22.18 -14.92
N VAL A 63 -8.23 -21.70 -13.98
CA VAL A 63 -7.11 -20.79 -14.29
C VAL A 63 -6.06 -21.47 -15.17
N ARG A 64 -5.75 -22.74 -14.89
CA ARG A 64 -4.72 -23.50 -15.63
C ARG A 64 -5.21 -24.00 -16.98
N LYS A 65 -6.53 -24.11 -17.19
CA LYS A 65 -7.14 -24.63 -18.43
C LYS A 65 -6.69 -23.86 -19.69
N ASN A 66 -6.40 -22.57 -19.57
CA ASN A 66 -5.94 -21.71 -20.67
C ASN A 66 -4.46 -21.29 -20.53
N SER A 67 -3.69 -21.91 -19.63
CA SER A 67 -2.27 -21.62 -19.53
C SER A 67 -1.55 -22.18 -20.77
N GLY A 68 -0.89 -21.30 -21.52
CA GLY A 68 -0.07 -21.71 -22.66
C GLY A 68 1.08 -22.63 -22.22
N ILE A 69 1.61 -23.40 -23.16
CA ILE A 69 2.78 -24.25 -22.91
C ILE A 69 4.00 -23.34 -22.81
N ASP A 70 4.82 -23.51 -21.76
CA ASP A 70 6.09 -22.80 -21.63
C ASP A 70 6.95 -23.03 -22.88
N ILE A 71 7.34 -21.95 -23.54
CA ILE A 71 8.28 -22.01 -24.65
C ILE A 71 9.71 -22.14 -24.12
N LYS A 72 10.58 -22.80 -24.89
CA LYS A 72 12.01 -22.90 -24.53
C LYS A 72 12.61 -21.49 -24.45
N ARG A 73 13.38 -21.24 -23.38
CA ARG A 73 14.22 -20.05 -23.26
C ARG A 73 15.12 -19.93 -24.50
N GLU A 74 15.30 -18.71 -25.00
CA GLU A 74 16.15 -18.43 -26.15
C GLU A 74 17.56 -18.96 -25.94
N LYS A 75 18.17 -19.47 -27.01
CA LYS A 75 19.57 -19.90 -27.02
C LYS A 75 20.46 -18.70 -27.33
N PHE A 76 21.52 -18.55 -26.56
CA PHE A 76 22.61 -17.60 -26.84
C PHE A 76 23.41 -18.02 -28.07
#